data_AF-A0A2T5BEM7-F1
#
_entry.id   AF-A0A2T5BEM7-F1
#
_cell.length_a   1.000
_cell.length_b   1.000
_cell.length_c   1.000
_cell.angle_alpha   90.00
_cell.angle_beta   90.00
_cell.angle_gamma   90.00
#
_symmetry.space_group_name_H-M   'P 1'
#
loop_
_entity.id
_entity.type
_entity.pdbx_description
1 polymer ?
#
loop_
_entity_poly.entity_id
_entity_poly.type
_entity_poly.pdbx_seq_one_letter_code
_entity_poly.pdbx_strand_id
1 'polypeptide(L)'
;MSDLLLRGLDDALKCKLQEAAKRNGRSLSQEALALLRRVLLSTQGDQREMAGTHLRRILGEAHFEDDELQAIETFRKSPDRAPPSFE
;
A
#
# COMPACT_ATOMS: atom_id res chain seq x y z
N MET A 1 14.92 -2.43 0.37
CA MET A 1 14.86 -3.89 0.59
C MET A 1 14.35 -4.12 2.01
N SER A 2 13.04 -4.26 2.18
CA SER A 2 12.46 -4.66 3.47
C SER A 2 12.40 -6.18 3.52
N ASP A 3 13.00 -6.77 4.54
CA ASP A 3 12.88 -8.21 4.84
C ASP A 3 11.87 -8.39 5.98
N LEU A 4 11.07 -9.45 5.92
CA LEU A 4 10.02 -9.75 6.90
C LEU A 4 10.27 -11.13 7.51
N LEU A 5 10.57 -11.15 8.81
CA LEU A 5 10.75 -12.40 9.56
C LEU A 5 9.44 -12.87 10.16
N LEU A 6 8.95 -14.02 9.69
CA LEU A 6 7.78 -14.71 10.25
C LEU A 6 8.24 -15.77 11.25
N ARG A 7 7.93 -15.56 12.53
CA ARG A 7 8.24 -16.49 13.64
C ARG A 7 6.98 -17.23 14.08
N GLY A 8 7.15 -18.42 14.68
CA GLY A 8 6.04 -19.21 15.21
C GLY A 8 5.17 -19.90 14.15
N LEU A 9 5.70 -20.10 12.94
CA LEU A 9 5.01 -20.89 11.91
C LEU A 9 4.94 -22.36 12.34
N ASP A 10 3.74 -22.93 12.24
CA ASP A 10 3.48 -24.35 12.42
C ASP A 10 4.38 -25.20 11.50
N ASP A 11 4.90 -26.31 12.02
CA ASP A 11 5.87 -27.14 11.30
C ASP A 11 5.23 -27.88 10.12
N ALA A 12 3.96 -28.26 10.23
CA ALA A 12 3.24 -28.85 9.10
C ALA A 12 3.07 -27.84 7.96
N LEU A 13 2.85 -26.56 8.29
CA LEU A 13 2.80 -25.48 7.28
C LEU A 13 4.17 -25.25 6.62
N LYS A 14 5.26 -25.29 7.38
CA LYS A 14 6.62 -25.21 6.81
C LYS A 14 6.91 -26.35 5.85
N CYS A 15 6.55 -27.59 6.21
CA CYS A 15 6.72 -28.75 5.33
C CYS A 15 5.95 -28.59 4.02
N LYS A 16 4.68 -28.20 4.09
CA LYS A 16 3.86 -27.94 2.89
C LYS A 16 4.46 -26.86 2.00
N LEU A 17 4.98 -25.79 2.59
CA LEU A 17 5.63 -24.70 1.86
C LEU A 17 6.91 -25.17 1.17
N GLN A 18 7.73 -26.00 1.85
CA GLN A 18 8.94 -26.59 1.27
C GLN A 18 8.62 -27.50 0.08
N GLU A 19 7.58 -28.34 0.20
CA GLU A 19 7.14 -29.21 -0.90
C GLU A 19 6.66 -28.41 -2.11
N ALA A 20 5.86 -27.35 -1.87
CA ALA A 20 5.41 -26.46 -2.92
C ALA A 20 6.59 -25.75 -3.61
N ALA A 21 7.56 -25.26 -2.84
CA ALA A 21 8.76 -24.61 -3.37
C ALA A 21 9.58 -25.57 -4.25
N LYS A 22 9.78 -26.82 -3.82
CA LYS A 22 10.44 -27.87 -4.61
C LYS A 22 9.69 -28.17 -5.90
N ARG A 23 8.36 -28.31 -5.84
CA ARG A 23 7.51 -28.59 -7.00
C ARG A 23 7.58 -27.46 -8.04
N ASN A 24 7.66 -26.21 -7.58
CA ASN A 24 7.67 -25.03 -8.43
C ASN A 24 9.08 -24.56 -8.83
N GLY A 25 10.14 -25.26 -8.40
CA GLY A 25 11.53 -24.89 -8.69
C GLY A 25 11.96 -23.54 -8.09
N ARG A 26 11.36 -23.15 -6.96
CA ARG A 26 11.59 -21.86 -6.29
C ARG A 26 12.29 -22.04 -4.95
N SER A 27 12.94 -20.98 -4.46
CA SER A 27 13.36 -20.96 -3.06
C SER A 27 12.14 -20.88 -2.13
N LEU A 28 12.29 -21.30 -0.88
CA LEU A 28 11.21 -21.23 0.12
C LEU A 28 10.70 -19.80 0.32
N SER A 29 11.60 -18.82 0.34
CA SER A 29 11.24 -17.39 0.46
C SER A 29 10.49 -16.88 -0.77
N GLN A 30 10.90 -17.28 -1.97
CA GLN A 30 10.21 -16.91 -3.21
C GLN A 30 8.80 -17.51 -3.28
N GLU A 31 8.63 -18.76 -2.85
CA GLU A 31 7.32 -19.40 -2.80
C GLU A 31 6.41 -18.74 -1.75
N ALA A 32 6.94 -18.42 -0.57
CA ALA A 32 6.21 -17.66 0.44
C ALA A 32 5.74 -16.30 -0.10
N LEU A 33 6.64 -15.57 -0.77
CA LEU A 33 6.35 -14.28 -1.38
C LEU A 33 5.27 -14.41 -2.47
N ALA A 34 5.36 -15.44 -3.31
CA ALA A 34 4.38 -15.70 -4.36
C ALA A 34 2.98 -15.98 -3.78
N LEU A 35 2.89 -16.78 -2.72
CA LEU A 35 1.64 -17.05 -2.00
C LEU A 35 1.06 -15.78 -1.39
N LEU A 36 1.87 -15.00 -0.67
CA LEU A 36 1.43 -13.74 -0.07
C LEU A 36 0.92 -12.75 -1.12
N ARG A 37 1.63 -12.60 -2.23
CA ARG A 37 1.22 -11.74 -3.35
C ARG A 37 -0.09 -12.21 -3.96
N ARG A 38 -0.25 -13.52 -4.17
CA ARG A 38 -1.49 -14.09 -4.71
C ARG A 38 -2.68 -13.80 -3.80
N VAL A 39 -2.52 -14.01 -2.49
CA VAL A 39 -3.56 -13.69 -1.51
C VAL A 39 -3.87 -12.20 -1.54
N LEU A 40 -2.86 -11.33 -1.43
CA LEU A 40 -3.03 -9.88 -1.47
C LEU A 40 -3.74 -9.41 -2.72
N LEU A 41 -3.39 -9.92 -3.91
CA LEU A 41 -4.05 -9.58 -5.16
C LEU A 41 -5.49 -10.10 -5.22
N SER A 42 -5.76 -11.30 -4.69
CA SER A 42 -7.12 -11.85 -4.62
C SER A 42 -8.01 -11.14 -3.60
N THR A 43 -7.45 -10.64 -2.50
CA THR A 43 -8.16 -9.86 -1.47
C THR A 43 -8.33 -8.41 -1.91
N GLN A 44 -7.41 -7.88 -2.75
CA GLN A 44 -7.48 -6.53 -3.31
C GLN A 44 -8.30 -6.44 -4.60
N GLY A 45 -9.10 -7.45 -4.92
CA GLY A 45 -9.99 -7.45 -6.07
C GLY A 45 -10.96 -6.25 -6.15
N ASP A 46 -11.03 -5.40 -5.12
CA ASP A 46 -11.92 -4.24 -5.11
C ASP A 46 -11.32 -2.90 -4.61
N GLN A 47 -10.18 -2.86 -3.92
CA GLN A 47 -9.75 -1.61 -3.24
C GLN A 47 -8.25 -1.39 -3.15
N ARG A 48 -7.67 -0.90 -4.25
CA ARG A 48 -6.62 0.14 -4.19
C ARG A 48 -6.83 1.13 -5.32
N GLU A 49 -7.99 1.79 -5.32
CA GLU A 49 -8.09 3.06 -6.00
C GLU A 49 -7.05 3.98 -5.34
N MET A 50 -6.05 4.44 -6.12
CA MET A 50 -5.06 5.37 -5.58
C MET A 50 -5.82 6.58 -5.03
N ALA A 51 -5.36 7.15 -3.91
CA ALA A 51 -6.04 8.30 -3.31
C ALA A 51 -6.29 9.41 -4.34
N GLY A 52 -5.33 9.65 -5.25
CA GLY A 52 -5.51 10.58 -6.37
C GLY A 52 -6.62 10.20 -7.35
N THR A 53 -6.72 8.92 -7.74
CA THR A 53 -7.80 8.43 -8.62
C THR A 53 -9.16 8.55 -7.94
N HIS A 54 -9.24 8.20 -6.65
CA HIS A 54 -10.45 8.30 -5.84
C HIS A 54 -10.89 9.76 -5.70
N LEU A 55 -9.96 10.67 -5.42
CA LEU A 55 -10.22 12.11 -5.37
C LEU A 55 -10.66 12.65 -6.74
N ARG A 56 -10.00 12.27 -7.84
CA ARG A 56 -10.41 12.69 -9.19
C ARG A 56 -11.81 12.20 -9.53
N ARG A 57 -12.19 10.98 -9.13
CA ARG A 57 -13.55 10.47 -9.32
C ARG A 57 -14.59 11.26 -8.54
N ILE A 58 -14.28 11.67 -7.30
CA ILE A 58 -15.19 12.50 -6.48
C ILE A 58 -15.31 13.91 -7.05
N LEU A 59 -14.19 14.50 -7.47
CA LEU A 59 -14.14 15.87 -7.98
C LEU A 59 -14.67 15.97 -9.43
N GLY A 60 -14.65 14.88 -10.19
CA GLY A 60 -15.11 14.84 -11.58
C GLY A 60 -14.29 15.79 -12.47
N GLU A 61 -14.99 16.67 -13.18
CA GLU A 61 -14.41 17.72 -14.04
C GLU A 61 -14.29 19.08 -13.33
N ALA A 62 -14.31 19.11 -12.00
CA ALA A 62 -13.98 20.34 -11.28
C ALA A 62 -12.49 20.67 -11.47
N HIS A 63 -12.22 21.92 -11.82
CA HIS A 63 -10.88 22.48 -11.96
C HIS A 63 -10.80 23.69 -11.03
N PHE A 64 -9.59 23.97 -10.52
CA PHE A 64 -9.36 25.20 -9.78
C PHE A 64 -9.24 26.35 -10.77
N GLU A 65 -9.88 27.47 -10.44
CA GLU A 65 -9.70 28.72 -11.16
C GLU A 65 -8.35 29.37 -10.79
N ASP A 66 -7.87 30.30 -11.62
CA ASP A 66 -6.54 30.89 -11.46
C ASP A 66 -6.37 31.64 -10.11
N ASP A 67 -7.43 32.28 -9.63
CA ASP A 67 -7.47 32.96 -8.34
C ASP A 67 -7.41 31.98 -7.15
N GLU A 68 -8.07 30.83 -7.25
CA GLU A 68 -8.00 29.75 -6.26
C GLU A 68 -6.60 29.13 -6.21
N LEU A 69 -5.96 28.92 -7.37
CA LEU A 69 -4.57 28.44 -7.43
C LEU A 69 -3.61 29.42 -6.78
N GLN A 70 -3.78 30.72 -7.02
CA GLN A 70 -2.96 31.76 -6.41
C GLN A 70 -3.13 31.82 -4.88
N ALA A 71 -4.36 31.60 -4.38
CA ALA A 71 -4.63 31.50 -2.95
C ALA A 71 -3.91 30.28 -2.32
N ILE A 72 -3.91 29.13 -2.99
CA ILE A 72 -3.20 27.91 -2.53
C ILE A 72 -1.68 28.15 -2.49
N GLU A 73 -1.11 28.79 -3.51
CA GLU A 73 0.32 29.10 -3.52
C GLU A 73 0.73 30.03 -2.39
N THR A 74 -0.11 31.02 -2.09
CA THR A 74 0.10 31.94 -0.97
C THR A 74 0.03 31.20 0.36
N PHE A 75 -0.93 30.28 0.51
CA PHE A 75 -1.05 29.44 1.70
C PHE A 75 0.17 28.54 1.91
N ARG A 76 0.71 27.91 0.85
CA ARG A 76 1.91 27.05 0.95
C ARG A 76 3.16 27.78 1.45
N LYS A 77 3.24 29.09 1.24
CA LYS A 77 4.34 29.95 1.70
C LYS A 77 4.12 30.48 3.12
N SER A 78 2.95 30.19 3.71
CA SER A 78 2.63 30.59 5.07
C SER A 78 3.45 29.76 6.08
N PRO A 79 3.74 30.31 7.27
CA PRO A 79 4.45 29.56 8.31
C PRO A 79 3.67 28.30 8.71
N ASP A 80 4.41 27.25 9.03
CA ASP A 80 3.83 25.97 9.45
C ASP A 80 2.91 26.16 10.66
N ARG A 81 1.81 25.41 10.67
CA ARG A 81 0.90 25.38 11.81
C ARG A 81 1.65 24.81 13.01
N ALA A 82 1.52 25.46 14.17
CA ALA A 82 2.01 24.92 15.43
C ALA A 82 1.45 23.50 15.67
N PRO A 83 2.25 22.59 16.23
CA PRO A 83 1.78 21.25 16.54
C PRO A 83 0.53 21.30 17.44
N PRO A 84 -0.43 20.37 17.26
CA PRO A 84 -1.62 20.34 18.11
C PRO A 84 -1.25 20.10 19.58
N SER A 85 -1.86 20.87 20.49
CA SER A 85 -1.79 20.63 21.93
C SER A 85 -2.79 19.54 22.31
N PHE A 86 -2.33 18.48 22.99
CA PHE A 86 -3.16 17.36 23.42
C PHE A 86 -3.44 17.39 24.94
N GLU A 87 -3.58 18.58 25.53
CA GLU A 87 -4.01 18.75 26.93
C GLU A 87 -5.39 18.11 27.17
#